data_AF-A0A7C6KCQ2-F1
#
_entry.id   AF-A0A7C6KCQ2-F1
#
_cell.length_a   1.000
_cell.length_b   1.000
_cell.length_c   1.000
_cell.angle_alpha   90.00
_cell.angle_beta   90.00
_cell.angle_gamma   90.00
#
_symmetry.space_group_name_H-M   'P 1'
#
loop_
_entity.id
_entity.type
_entity.pdbx_description
1 polymer ?
#
loop_
_entity_poly.entity_id
_entity_poly.type
_entity_poly.pdbx_seq_one_letter_code
_entity_poly.pdbx_strand_id
1 'polypeptide(L)'
;DEDVTKVAIIGKPNVGKSSLINRILGEERVLVTDIPGTTRDAVDTYFTHKDEKYLFIDTAGLRRKRSIYENIERYSVVRTLSAVDRSDLCIIVIDATEGISEQDTKIAGYAHENGKGILIAVNKWDLIEKDTDTYTRFERDVRMKLSFISYAPIIFISAHTGRRIDKLFEFLKAINNNYNLRISTGVLNDIINEAVLLNQPPSDKGVRLKIYYGTQVSVRPPKFLIFINKKRLMHFSYERYLENQIRQYFGFEGVPIRFEFREKGD
;
A
#
# COMPACT_ATOMS: atom_id res chain seq x y z
N ASP A 1 9.31 -20.94 -6.95
CA ASP A 1 9.57 -19.55 -6.53
C ASP A 1 8.32 -18.69 -6.30
N GLU A 2 7.11 -19.27 -6.24
CA GLU A 2 5.83 -18.53 -6.33
C GLU A 2 5.29 -17.88 -5.04
N ASP A 3 5.96 -17.99 -3.88
CA ASP A 3 5.39 -17.57 -2.58
C ASP A 3 6.17 -16.46 -1.84
N VAL A 4 7.06 -15.72 -2.54
CA VAL A 4 7.84 -14.64 -1.90
C VAL A 4 7.19 -13.29 -2.16
N THR A 5 6.80 -12.59 -1.09
CA THR A 5 6.24 -11.23 -1.18
C THR A 5 7.35 -10.19 -1.23
N LYS A 6 7.41 -9.38 -2.30
CA LYS A 6 8.44 -8.34 -2.44
C LYS A 6 8.02 -7.07 -1.70
N VAL A 7 8.87 -6.59 -0.79
CA VAL A 7 8.56 -5.45 0.07
C VAL A 7 9.60 -4.35 -0.09
N ALA A 8 9.17 -3.13 -0.41
CA ALA A 8 10.03 -1.95 -0.38
C ALA A 8 9.78 -1.12 0.89
N ILE A 9 10.85 -0.67 1.54
CA ILE A 9 10.77 0.32 2.63
C ILE A 9 11.11 1.69 2.05
N ILE A 10 10.11 2.55 1.96
CA ILE A 10 10.20 3.86 1.29
C ILE A 10 9.89 4.99 2.26
N GLY A 11 10.30 6.21 1.92
CA GLY A 11 10.15 7.39 2.76
C GLY A 11 11.37 8.31 2.68
N LYS A 12 11.28 9.50 3.27
CA LYS A 12 12.33 10.52 3.23
C LYS A 12 13.65 10.08 3.85
N PRO A 13 14.79 10.72 3.54
CA PRO A 13 16.02 10.55 4.30
C PRO A 13 15.77 10.66 5.82
N ASN A 14 16.55 9.94 6.62
CA ASN A 14 16.59 10.07 8.10
C ASN A 14 15.32 9.72 8.90
N VAL A 15 14.21 9.31 8.25
CA VAL A 15 12.97 8.80 8.92
C VAL A 15 13.16 7.45 9.65
N GLY A 16 14.33 6.82 9.52
CA GLY A 16 14.68 5.57 10.21
C GLY A 16 14.48 4.28 9.41
N LYS A 17 14.39 4.34 8.07
CA LYS A 17 14.34 3.15 7.18
C LYS A 17 15.48 2.15 7.44
N SER A 18 16.71 2.66 7.57
CA SER A 18 17.91 1.85 7.84
C SER A 18 17.85 1.18 9.22
N SER A 19 17.35 1.89 10.22
CA SER A 19 17.13 1.33 11.55
C SER A 19 16.05 0.25 11.52
N LEU A 20 14.97 0.46 10.75
CA LEU A 20 13.89 -0.50 10.59
C LEU A 20 14.38 -1.80 9.94
N ILE A 21 15.11 -1.70 8.82
CA ILE A 21 15.63 -2.90 8.15
C ILE A 21 16.63 -3.64 9.04
N ASN A 22 17.53 -2.93 9.73
CA ASN A 22 18.48 -3.58 10.63
C ASN A 22 17.77 -4.25 11.82
N ARG A 23 16.69 -3.64 12.32
CA ARG A 23 15.90 -4.23 13.39
C ARG A 23 15.19 -5.50 12.93
N ILE A 24 14.53 -5.44 11.77
CA ILE A 24 13.88 -6.59 11.14
C ILE A 24 14.88 -7.75 11.00
N LEU A 25 16.07 -7.47 10.48
CA LEU A 25 17.08 -8.50 10.21
C LEU A 25 17.83 -8.99 11.45
N GLY A 26 17.81 -8.23 12.54
CA GLY A 26 18.50 -8.57 13.79
C GLY A 26 17.61 -9.26 14.84
N GLU A 27 16.33 -9.50 14.55
CA GLU A 27 15.46 -10.26 15.47
C GLU A 27 15.78 -11.76 15.41
N GLU A 28 15.80 -12.42 16.57
CA GLU A 28 16.29 -13.80 16.77
C GLU A 28 15.50 -14.91 16.05
N ARG A 29 14.45 -14.57 15.30
CA ARG A 29 13.50 -15.52 14.67
C ARG A 29 13.72 -15.69 13.16
N VAL A 30 14.96 -15.61 12.66
CA VAL A 30 15.20 -15.30 11.25
C VAL A 30 16.25 -16.21 10.61
N LEU A 31 15.87 -16.86 9.51
CA LEU A 31 16.81 -17.44 8.56
C LEU A 31 16.98 -16.45 7.40
N VAL A 32 18.15 -15.81 7.33
CA VAL A 32 18.59 -15.12 6.11
C VAL A 32 19.19 -16.19 5.22
N THR A 33 18.52 -16.52 4.12
CA THR A 33 19.04 -17.47 3.13
C THR A 33 19.70 -16.70 2.00
N ASP A 34 21.02 -16.83 1.88
CA ASP A 34 21.76 -16.43 0.69
C ASP A 34 21.46 -17.46 -0.40
N ILE A 35 20.58 -17.14 -1.36
CA ILE A 35 20.39 -18.00 -2.55
C ILE A 35 21.53 -17.67 -3.52
N PRO A 36 22.46 -18.60 -3.80
CA PRO A 36 23.57 -18.34 -4.71
C PRO A 36 23.05 -18.33 -6.16
N GLY A 37 23.31 -17.28 -6.96
CA GLY A 37 23.06 -17.36 -8.40
C GLY A 37 22.87 -16.07 -9.21
N THR A 38 22.73 -14.90 -8.60
CA THR A 38 22.40 -13.68 -9.37
C THR A 38 23.25 -12.48 -8.94
N THR A 39 24.20 -12.11 -9.79
CA THR A 39 25.06 -10.92 -9.64
C THR A 39 24.30 -9.58 -9.68
N ARG A 40 22.97 -9.61 -9.86
CA ARG A 40 22.05 -8.46 -9.79
C ARG A 40 21.32 -8.31 -8.44
N ASP A 41 21.39 -9.32 -7.56
CA ASP A 41 20.58 -9.42 -6.33
C ASP A 41 21.35 -9.13 -5.02
N ALA A 42 22.61 -8.69 -5.10
CA ALA A 42 23.44 -8.34 -3.93
C ALA A 42 22.91 -7.15 -3.09
N VAL A 43 21.76 -6.57 -3.47
CA VAL A 43 21.13 -5.43 -2.81
C VAL A 43 19.83 -5.75 -2.10
N ASP A 44 19.20 -6.90 -2.38
CA ASP A 44 17.94 -7.31 -1.77
C ASP A 44 18.20 -8.32 -0.64
N THR A 45 17.28 -8.48 0.31
CA THR A 45 17.43 -9.43 1.42
C THR A 45 16.22 -10.33 1.57
N TYR A 46 16.44 -11.65 1.55
CA TYR A 46 15.42 -12.63 1.92
C TYR A 46 15.20 -12.64 3.42
N PHE A 47 13.93 -12.68 3.80
CA PHE A 47 13.50 -12.67 5.19
C PHE A 47 12.29 -13.56 5.36
N THR A 48 12.32 -14.43 6.36
CA THR A 48 11.17 -15.27 6.72
C THR A 48 10.68 -14.85 8.09
N HIS A 49 9.39 -14.52 8.20
CA HIS A 49 8.73 -14.26 9.48
C HIS A 49 7.62 -15.28 9.69
N LYS A 50 7.80 -16.16 10.68
CA LYS A 50 6.95 -17.35 10.85
C LYS A 50 6.99 -18.17 9.56
N ASP A 51 5.86 -18.35 8.88
CA ASP A 51 5.76 -19.11 7.62
C ASP A 51 5.73 -18.23 6.37
N GLU A 52 5.76 -16.90 6.53
CA GLU A 52 5.67 -15.94 5.43
C GLU A 52 7.07 -15.56 4.90
N LYS A 53 7.25 -15.66 3.59
CA LYS A 53 8.52 -15.33 2.92
C LYS A 53 8.46 -13.94 2.30
N TYR A 54 9.46 -13.12 2.59
CA TYR A 54 9.59 -11.77 2.10
C TYR A 54 10.94 -11.58 1.38
N LEU A 55 10.93 -10.75 0.34
CA LEU A 55 12.13 -10.21 -0.28
C LEU A 55 12.12 -8.70 -0.09
N PHE A 56 12.98 -8.20 0.80
CA PHE A 56 13.15 -6.76 0.98
C PHE A 56 14.01 -6.19 -0.15
N ILE A 57 13.44 -5.21 -0.86
CA ILE A 57 14.05 -4.60 -2.04
C ILE A 57 15.00 -3.44 -1.65
N ASP A 58 16.16 -3.36 -2.29
CA ASP A 58 17.19 -2.32 -2.14
C ASP A 58 17.64 -2.08 -0.68
N THR A 59 17.77 -3.18 0.07
CA THR A 59 18.29 -3.16 1.44
C THR A 59 19.73 -2.68 1.55
N ALA A 60 20.59 -2.92 0.55
CA ALA A 60 21.98 -2.45 0.58
C ALA A 60 22.07 -0.91 0.58
N GLY A 61 21.18 -0.22 -0.17
CA GLY A 61 21.05 1.23 -0.13
C GLY A 61 20.63 1.75 1.26
N LEU A 62 19.85 0.96 2.00
CA LEU A 62 19.44 1.27 3.37
C LEU A 62 20.55 0.97 4.39
N ARG A 63 21.30 -0.13 4.25
CA ARG A 63 22.38 -0.51 5.19
C ARG A 63 23.61 0.40 5.11
N ARG A 64 23.96 0.91 3.92
CA ARG A 64 25.20 1.70 3.68
C ARG A 64 25.16 3.15 4.20
N LYS A 65 23.99 3.68 4.60
CA LYS A 65 23.82 5.11 4.97
C LYS A 65 24.50 5.58 6.27
N ARG A 66 25.35 4.76 6.91
CA ARG A 66 26.11 5.19 8.11
C ARG A 66 27.44 5.91 7.84
N SER A 67 27.97 5.95 6.60
CA SER A 67 29.38 6.41 6.43
C SER A 67 29.73 7.38 5.29
N ILE A 68 28.81 7.98 4.52
CA ILE A 68 29.24 8.89 3.43
C ILE A 68 28.37 10.14 3.36
N TYR A 69 29.06 11.29 3.39
CA TYR A 69 28.55 12.65 3.27
C TYR A 69 27.51 12.79 2.14
N GLU A 70 26.40 13.41 2.53
CA GLU A 70 25.28 13.78 1.68
C GLU A 70 25.73 14.66 0.51
N ASN A 71 25.64 14.12 -0.71
CA ASN A 71 25.63 14.93 -1.93
C ASN A 71 24.69 14.35 -3.00
N ILE A 72 23.69 13.57 -2.59
CA ILE A 72 22.96 12.70 -3.52
C ILE A 72 21.46 12.55 -3.19
N GLU A 73 20.73 13.66 -3.08
CA GLU A 73 19.26 13.62 -2.97
C GLU A 73 18.61 13.01 -4.23
N ARG A 74 19.10 13.36 -5.43
CA ARG A 74 18.54 12.86 -6.71
C ARG A 74 18.61 11.35 -6.85
N TYR A 75 19.73 10.72 -6.47
CA TYR A 75 19.82 9.24 -6.54
C TYR A 75 18.98 8.58 -5.45
N SER A 76 18.70 9.26 -4.33
CA SER A 76 17.80 8.71 -3.30
C SER A 76 16.36 8.61 -3.81
N VAL A 77 15.91 9.55 -4.65
CA VAL A 77 14.57 9.49 -5.27
C VAL A 77 14.51 8.39 -6.33
N VAL A 78 15.45 8.35 -7.28
CA VAL A 78 15.47 7.33 -8.35
C VAL A 78 15.50 5.91 -7.77
N ARG A 79 16.29 5.68 -6.72
CA ARG A 79 16.30 4.39 -6.00
C ARG A 79 14.96 4.07 -5.35
N THR A 80 14.31 5.05 -4.72
CA THR A 80 13.00 4.85 -4.11
C THR A 80 11.97 4.45 -5.16
N LEU A 81 11.93 5.12 -6.32
CA LEU A 81 11.02 4.78 -7.42
C LEU A 81 11.29 3.37 -7.95
N SER A 82 12.56 3.03 -8.19
CA SER A 82 12.95 1.68 -8.63
C SER A 82 12.58 0.59 -7.62
N ALA A 83 12.69 0.86 -6.33
CA ALA A 83 12.27 -0.07 -5.28
C ALA A 83 10.75 -0.28 -5.30
N VAL A 84 9.97 0.78 -5.49
CA VAL A 84 8.50 0.69 -5.66
C VAL A 84 8.16 -0.19 -6.86
N ASP A 85 8.77 0.04 -8.03
CA ASP A 85 8.48 -0.71 -9.25
C ASP A 85 8.67 -2.21 -9.07
N ARG A 86 9.75 -2.61 -8.40
CA ARG A 86 10.13 -4.01 -8.15
C ARG A 86 9.38 -4.68 -7.00
N SER A 87 8.65 -3.91 -6.18
CA SER A 87 7.94 -4.42 -5.00
C SER A 87 6.48 -4.80 -5.29
N ASP A 88 5.91 -5.64 -4.43
CA ASP A 88 4.46 -5.85 -4.34
C ASP A 88 3.84 -4.89 -3.31
N LEU A 89 4.51 -4.79 -2.15
CA LEU A 89 4.09 -4.00 -1.01
C LEU A 89 5.11 -2.91 -0.69
N CYS A 90 4.61 -1.76 -0.25
CA CYS A 90 5.40 -0.62 0.18
C CYS A 90 5.10 -0.30 1.64
N ILE A 91 6.15 -0.27 2.47
CA ILE A 91 6.10 0.32 3.81
C ILE A 91 6.55 1.78 3.69
N ILE A 92 5.61 2.71 3.83
CA ILE A 92 5.88 4.14 3.85
C ILE A 92 6.26 4.53 5.27
N VAL A 93 7.54 4.81 5.50
CA VAL A 93 8.06 5.21 6.80
C VAL A 93 7.98 6.73 6.95
N ILE A 94 7.21 7.18 7.94
CA ILE A 94 7.04 8.58 8.30
C ILE A 94 7.73 8.82 9.65
N ASP A 95 8.42 9.94 9.80
CA ASP A 95 8.98 10.33 11.08
C ASP A 95 7.91 10.99 11.96
N ALA A 96 7.62 10.40 13.12
CA ALA A 96 6.66 10.97 14.06
C ALA A 96 7.04 12.38 14.55
N THR A 97 8.34 12.70 14.63
CA THR A 97 8.78 13.99 15.19
C THR A 97 8.70 15.12 14.19
N GLU A 98 8.68 14.82 12.89
CA GLU A 98 8.56 15.82 11.81
C GLU A 98 7.14 15.90 11.23
N GLY A 99 6.33 14.85 11.42
CA GLY A 99 5.02 14.73 10.78
C GLY A 99 5.13 14.38 9.30
N ILE A 100 4.00 14.51 8.60
CA ILE A 100 3.90 14.20 7.16
C ILE A 100 4.28 15.45 6.36
N SER A 101 5.25 15.31 5.45
CA SER A 101 5.73 16.38 4.58
C SER A 101 5.42 16.11 3.09
N GLU A 102 5.64 17.09 2.23
CA GLU A 102 5.33 17.00 0.79
C GLU A 102 6.05 15.83 0.09
N GLN A 103 7.29 15.55 0.49
CA GLN A 103 8.05 14.43 -0.09
C GLN A 103 7.46 13.08 0.32
N ASP A 104 6.89 12.95 1.52
CA ASP A 104 6.17 11.73 1.93
C ASP A 104 4.93 11.53 1.06
N THR A 105 4.18 12.62 0.81
CA THR A 105 3.00 12.62 -0.07
C THR A 105 3.37 12.20 -1.50
N LYS A 106 4.47 12.71 -2.06
CA LYS A 106 4.93 12.32 -3.41
C LYS A 106 5.33 10.85 -3.50
N ILE A 107 6.07 10.34 -2.53
CA ILE A 107 6.47 8.93 -2.46
C ILE A 107 5.24 8.02 -2.33
N ALA A 108 4.29 8.41 -1.47
CA ALA A 108 3.03 7.70 -1.27
C ALA A 108 2.16 7.68 -2.55
N GLY A 109 2.06 8.83 -3.24
CA GLY A 109 1.35 8.95 -4.52
C GLY A 109 1.91 8.02 -5.57
N TYR A 110 3.24 7.97 -5.71
CA TYR A 110 3.88 7.08 -6.68
C TYR A 110 3.62 5.59 -6.40
N ALA A 111 3.66 5.17 -5.13
CA ALA A 111 3.32 3.79 -4.75
C ALA A 111 1.85 3.46 -5.04
N HIS A 112 0.94 4.39 -4.78
CA HIS A 112 -0.49 4.27 -5.07
C HIS A 112 -0.77 4.16 -6.58
N GLU A 113 -0.18 5.05 -7.38
CA GLU A 113 -0.31 5.06 -8.83
C GLU A 113 0.21 3.75 -9.46
N ASN A 114 1.29 3.19 -8.91
CA ASN A 114 1.82 1.89 -9.31
C ASN A 114 1.04 0.70 -8.74
N GLY A 115 -0.07 0.94 -8.04
CA GLY A 115 -1.02 -0.08 -7.62
C GLY A 115 -0.53 -0.94 -6.46
N LYS A 116 0.51 -0.53 -5.75
CA LYS A 116 1.15 -1.34 -4.69
C LYS A 116 0.26 -1.46 -3.47
N GLY A 117 0.41 -2.55 -2.72
CA GLY A 117 -0.13 -2.63 -1.36
C GLY A 117 0.66 -1.69 -0.44
N ILE A 118 0.00 -0.93 0.43
CA ILE A 118 0.61 0.15 1.20
C ILE A 118 0.35 -0.04 2.69
N LEU A 119 1.41 0.01 3.49
CA LEU A 119 1.36 0.16 4.94
C LEU A 119 2.05 1.47 5.32
N ILE A 120 1.39 2.31 6.13
CA ILE A 120 2.01 3.53 6.66
C ILE A 120 2.61 3.20 8.04
N ALA A 121 3.93 3.31 8.17
CA ALA A 121 4.64 3.09 9.42
C ALA A 121 5.14 4.43 9.99
N VAL A 122 4.47 4.93 11.01
CA VAL A 122 4.88 6.12 11.77
C VAL A 122 5.95 5.70 12.77
N ASN A 123 7.21 5.99 12.44
CA ASN A 123 8.40 5.57 13.18
C ASN A 123 8.85 6.65 14.20
N LYS A 124 9.80 6.28 15.08
CA LYS A 124 10.28 7.11 16.20
C LYS A 124 9.18 7.46 17.21
N TRP A 125 8.15 6.62 17.30
CA TRP A 125 7.02 6.84 18.20
C TRP A 125 7.41 6.81 19.69
N ASP A 126 8.58 6.26 20.02
CA ASP A 126 9.19 6.34 21.34
C ASP A 126 9.58 7.77 21.75
N LEU A 127 9.89 8.65 20.79
CA LEU A 127 10.28 10.04 21.05
C LEU A 127 9.10 11.00 21.27
N ILE A 128 7.89 10.55 20.96
CA ILE A 128 6.68 11.36 21.13
C ILE A 128 6.21 11.29 22.57
N GLU A 129 6.06 12.45 23.22
CA GLU A 129 5.36 12.57 24.50
C GLU A 129 3.86 12.32 24.26
N LYS A 130 3.25 11.48 25.10
CA LYS A 130 1.92 10.94 24.84
C LYS A 130 0.94 11.44 25.89
N ASP A 131 -0.16 11.96 25.40
CA ASP A 131 -1.39 12.20 26.15
C ASP A 131 -2.54 11.34 25.59
N THR A 132 -3.74 11.55 26.10
CA THR A 132 -4.95 10.80 25.73
C THR A 132 -5.26 10.84 24.23
N ASP A 133 -4.97 11.96 23.56
CA ASP A 133 -5.41 12.22 22.19
C ASP A 133 -4.29 12.17 21.14
N THR A 134 -3.05 11.90 21.55
CA THR A 134 -1.88 11.96 20.65
C THR A 134 -2.03 11.03 19.45
N TYR A 135 -2.48 9.79 19.68
CA TYR A 135 -2.70 8.82 18.60
C TYR A 135 -3.75 9.30 17.60
N THR A 136 -4.93 9.68 18.09
CA THR A 136 -6.06 10.11 17.27
C THR A 136 -5.73 11.38 16.47
N ARG A 137 -5.03 12.34 17.08
CA ARG A 137 -4.60 13.56 16.39
C ARG A 137 -3.61 13.26 15.26
N PHE A 138 -2.62 12.41 15.52
CA PHE A 138 -1.64 12.04 14.51
C PHE A 138 -2.28 11.25 13.36
N GLU A 139 -3.13 10.28 13.68
CA GLU A 139 -3.88 9.52 12.69
C GLU A 139 -4.73 10.44 11.81
N ARG A 140 -5.43 11.41 12.41
CA ARG A 140 -6.21 12.40 11.67
C ARG A 140 -5.35 13.24 10.72
N ASP A 141 -4.16 13.67 11.16
CA ASP A 141 -3.23 14.43 10.30
C ASP A 141 -2.74 13.57 9.11
N VAL A 142 -2.37 12.31 9.36
CA VAL A 142 -2.02 11.36 8.29
C VAL A 142 -3.17 11.21 7.30
N ARG A 143 -4.40 10.97 7.80
CA ARG A 143 -5.59 10.78 6.95
C ARG A 143 -5.96 12.02 6.15
N MET A 144 -5.72 13.21 6.70
CA MET A 144 -5.95 14.46 6.00
C MET A 144 -4.94 14.67 4.87
N LYS A 145 -3.64 14.51 5.16
CA LYS A 145 -2.56 14.76 4.20
C LYS A 145 -2.40 13.66 3.15
N LEU A 146 -2.76 12.43 3.49
CA LEU A 146 -2.70 11.24 2.61
C LEU A 146 -4.10 10.71 2.28
N SER A 147 -5.07 11.60 2.06
CA SER A 147 -6.48 11.25 1.84
C SER A 147 -6.72 10.35 0.61
N PHE A 148 -5.84 10.39 -0.39
CA PHE A 148 -5.89 9.53 -1.58
C PHE A 148 -5.51 8.06 -1.30
N ILE A 149 -4.88 7.76 -0.15
CA ILE A 149 -4.61 6.40 0.33
C ILE A 149 -5.27 6.14 1.69
N SER A 150 -6.49 6.64 1.87
CA SER A 150 -7.28 6.41 3.10
C SER A 150 -7.47 4.92 3.43
N TYR A 151 -7.39 4.04 2.43
CA TYR A 151 -7.44 2.59 2.58
C TYR A 151 -6.19 1.99 3.25
N ALA A 152 -5.06 2.71 3.32
CA ALA A 152 -3.82 2.17 3.86
C ALA A 152 -3.85 2.13 5.40
N PRO A 153 -3.55 1.00 6.04
CA PRO A 153 -3.45 0.92 7.49
C PRO A 153 -2.27 1.76 7.99
N ILE A 154 -2.41 2.28 9.22
CA ILE A 154 -1.39 3.07 9.90
C ILE A 154 -0.91 2.30 11.13
N ILE A 155 0.40 2.11 11.25
CA ILE A 155 1.03 1.51 12.43
C ILE A 155 2.07 2.47 13.02
N PHE A 156 1.97 2.69 14.33
CA PHE A 156 2.96 3.44 15.09
C PHE A 156 4.03 2.49 15.64
N ILE A 157 5.28 2.67 15.24
CA ILE A 157 6.40 1.78 15.55
C ILE A 157 7.59 2.56 16.13
N SER A 158 8.55 1.82 16.67
CA SER A 158 9.88 2.33 16.98
C SER A 158 10.91 1.32 16.50
N ALA A 159 11.60 1.64 15.41
CA ALA A 159 12.71 0.82 14.91
C ALA A 159 13.87 0.72 15.91
N HIS A 160 14.05 1.73 16.76
CA HIS A 160 15.09 1.75 17.79
C HIS A 160 14.81 0.73 18.90
N THR A 161 13.60 0.78 19.46
CA THR A 161 13.21 -0.10 20.58
C THR A 161 12.69 -1.48 20.12
N GLY A 162 12.27 -1.59 18.86
CA GLY A 162 11.55 -2.75 18.31
C GLY A 162 10.05 -2.78 18.60
N ARG A 163 9.50 -1.70 19.16
CA ARG A 163 8.08 -1.65 19.49
C ARG A 163 7.22 -1.86 18.24
N ARG A 164 6.36 -2.88 18.30
CA ARG A 164 5.34 -3.24 17.29
C ARG A 164 5.90 -3.69 15.93
N ILE A 165 7.14 -4.17 15.86
CA ILE A 165 7.70 -4.76 14.64
C ILE A 165 7.01 -6.09 14.29
N ASP A 166 6.69 -6.95 15.26
CA ASP A 166 5.87 -8.16 15.00
C ASP A 166 4.50 -7.81 14.38
N LYS A 167 3.83 -6.77 14.90
CA LYS A 167 2.53 -6.30 14.38
C LYS A 167 2.65 -5.75 12.96
N LEU A 168 3.80 -5.17 12.59
CA LEU A 168 4.05 -4.73 11.22
C LEU A 168 3.94 -5.91 10.23
N PHE A 169 4.46 -7.09 10.58
CA PHE A 169 4.33 -8.29 9.75
C PHE A 169 2.91 -8.84 9.68
N GLU A 170 2.12 -8.71 10.76
CA GLU A 170 0.69 -9.04 10.74
C GLU A 170 -0.06 -8.19 9.70
N PHE A 171 0.23 -6.88 9.66
CA PHE A 171 -0.31 -5.99 8.62
C PHE A 171 0.18 -6.39 7.22
N LEU A 172 1.47 -6.65 7.01
CA LEU A 172 1.98 -7.05 5.70
C LEU A 172 1.28 -8.31 5.18
N LYS A 173 1.09 -9.31 6.04
CA LYS A 173 0.35 -10.53 5.70
C LYS A 173 -1.11 -10.22 5.32
N ALA A 174 -1.81 -9.42 6.13
CA ALA A 174 -3.19 -9.04 5.86
C ALA A 174 -3.33 -8.28 4.52
N ILE A 175 -2.41 -7.34 4.24
CA ILE A 175 -2.38 -6.60 2.98
C ILE A 175 -2.10 -7.55 1.82
N ASN A 176 -1.13 -8.47 1.94
CA ASN A 176 -0.82 -9.44 0.89
C ASN A 176 -2.02 -10.34 0.56
N ASN A 177 -2.76 -10.78 1.59
CA ASN A 177 -3.99 -11.55 1.43
C ASN A 177 -5.07 -10.75 0.68
N ASN A 178 -5.30 -9.49 1.09
CA ASN A 178 -6.22 -8.59 0.39
C ASN A 178 -5.80 -8.33 -1.06
N TYR A 179 -4.50 -8.28 -1.32
CA TYR A 179 -3.93 -7.99 -2.65
C TYR A 179 -4.14 -9.16 -3.62
N ASN A 180 -4.18 -10.38 -3.09
CA ASN A 180 -4.47 -11.63 -3.79
C ASN A 180 -5.96 -11.99 -3.86
N LEU A 181 -6.83 -11.26 -3.13
CA LEU A 181 -8.24 -11.63 -3.02
C LEU A 181 -8.94 -11.61 -4.38
N ARG A 182 -9.59 -12.74 -4.72
CA ARG A 182 -10.41 -12.91 -5.92
C ARG A 182 -11.87 -13.08 -5.53
N ILE A 183 -12.71 -12.19 -6.04
CA ILE A 183 -14.16 -12.18 -5.84
C ILE A 183 -14.81 -12.86 -7.05
N SER A 184 -15.80 -13.72 -6.78
CA SER A 184 -16.57 -14.34 -7.85
C SER A 184 -17.44 -13.31 -8.57
N THR A 185 -17.65 -13.51 -9.87
CA THR A 185 -18.49 -12.62 -10.68
C THR A 185 -19.91 -12.50 -10.09
N GLY A 186 -20.50 -13.59 -9.59
CA GLY A 186 -21.83 -13.56 -8.96
C GLY A 186 -21.88 -12.60 -7.77
N VAL A 187 -21.02 -12.82 -6.78
CA VAL A 187 -20.99 -12.01 -5.55
C VAL A 187 -20.71 -10.53 -5.85
N LEU A 188 -19.80 -10.24 -6.79
CA LEU A 188 -19.54 -8.87 -7.22
C LEU A 188 -20.80 -8.19 -7.79
N ASN A 189 -21.56 -8.91 -8.63
CA ASN A 189 -22.77 -8.35 -9.22
C ASN A 189 -23.89 -8.19 -8.20
N ASP A 190 -23.99 -9.06 -7.20
CA ASP A 190 -24.94 -8.89 -6.10
C ASP A 190 -24.69 -7.58 -5.34
N ILE A 191 -23.42 -7.30 -5.01
CA ILE A 191 -23.00 -6.06 -4.35
C ILE A 191 -23.27 -4.84 -5.21
N ILE A 192 -22.97 -4.90 -6.52
CA ILE A 192 -23.23 -3.80 -7.45
C ILE A 192 -24.74 -3.53 -7.55
N ASN A 193 -25.56 -4.58 -7.65
CA ASN A 193 -27.00 -4.45 -7.74
C ASN A 193 -27.58 -3.83 -6.47
N GLU A 194 -27.14 -4.27 -5.30
CA GLU A 194 -27.53 -3.67 -4.03
C GLU A 194 -27.13 -2.19 -3.94
N ALA A 195 -25.89 -1.86 -4.32
CA ALA A 195 -25.41 -0.49 -4.36
C ALA A 195 -26.27 0.41 -5.28
N VAL A 196 -26.65 -0.09 -6.45
CA VAL A 196 -27.53 0.63 -7.39
C VAL A 196 -28.93 0.88 -6.80
N LEU A 197 -29.44 -0.04 -5.98
CA LEU A 197 -30.73 0.12 -5.30
C LEU A 197 -30.65 1.16 -4.17
N LEU A 198 -29.56 1.16 -3.40
CA LEU A 198 -29.34 2.10 -2.29
C LEU A 198 -29.09 3.53 -2.78
N ASN A 199 -28.32 3.68 -3.86
CA ASN A 199 -28.02 4.98 -4.46
C ASN A 199 -28.08 4.90 -5.98
N GLN A 200 -29.11 5.52 -6.55
CA GLN A 200 -29.36 5.40 -7.98
C GLN A 200 -28.24 6.01 -8.83
N PRO A 201 -27.87 5.38 -9.97
CA PRO A 201 -26.88 5.92 -10.89
C PRO A 201 -27.27 7.30 -11.44
N PRO A 202 -26.27 8.17 -11.70
CA PRO A 202 -26.48 9.49 -12.28
C PRO A 202 -27.18 9.44 -13.65
N SER A 203 -27.85 10.55 -13.99
CA SER A 203 -28.50 10.74 -15.28
C SER A 203 -28.14 12.08 -15.89
N ASP A 204 -27.97 12.13 -17.21
CA ASP A 204 -27.75 13.36 -17.98
C ASP A 204 -28.66 13.37 -19.22
N LYS A 205 -29.33 14.49 -19.47
CA LYS A 205 -30.27 14.69 -20.59
C LYS A 205 -31.26 13.53 -20.79
N GLY A 206 -31.88 13.06 -19.70
CA GLY A 206 -32.86 11.97 -19.73
C GLY A 206 -32.27 10.56 -19.90
N VAL A 207 -30.95 10.42 -20.06
CA VAL A 207 -30.28 9.12 -20.12
C VAL A 207 -29.63 8.81 -18.78
N ARG A 208 -30.03 7.70 -18.15
CA ARG A 208 -29.42 7.20 -16.92
C ARG A 208 -28.24 6.29 -17.20
N LEU A 209 -27.21 6.36 -16.37
CA LEU A 209 -26.15 5.36 -16.33
C LEU A 209 -26.76 3.99 -16.01
N LYS A 210 -26.48 3.00 -16.84
CA LYS A 210 -26.85 1.61 -16.61
C LYS A 210 -25.56 0.83 -16.40
N ILE A 211 -25.49 0.09 -15.30
CA ILE A 211 -24.46 -0.90 -15.04
C ILE A 211 -25.07 -2.26 -15.37
N TYR A 212 -24.48 -2.97 -16.32
CA TYR A 212 -25.01 -4.25 -16.80
C TYR A 212 -24.47 -5.42 -15.99
N TYR A 213 -23.14 -5.48 -15.86
CA TYR A 213 -22.45 -6.46 -15.04
C TYR A 213 -21.01 -6.02 -14.78
N GLY A 214 -20.37 -6.61 -13.79
CA GLY A 214 -18.95 -6.44 -13.48
C GLY A 214 -18.24 -7.77 -13.31
N THR A 215 -16.93 -7.79 -13.54
CA THR A 215 -16.06 -8.94 -13.22
C THR A 215 -14.69 -8.47 -12.73
N GLN A 216 -14.03 -9.27 -11.89
CA GLN A 216 -12.65 -9.01 -11.48
C GLN A 216 -11.68 -9.63 -12.49
N VAL A 217 -10.92 -8.80 -13.18
CA VAL A 217 -10.01 -9.22 -14.27
C VAL A 217 -8.58 -9.46 -13.81
N SER A 218 -8.14 -8.83 -12.72
CA SER A 218 -6.82 -9.09 -12.14
C SER A 218 -6.82 -9.00 -10.62
N VAL A 219 -5.78 -9.59 -10.03
CA VAL A 219 -5.34 -9.40 -8.64
C VAL A 219 -3.98 -8.69 -8.67
N ARG A 220 -3.54 -8.15 -7.53
CA ARG A 220 -2.25 -7.47 -7.37
C ARG A 220 -1.98 -6.32 -8.40
N PRO A 221 -2.82 -5.26 -8.50
CA PRO A 221 -4.00 -4.96 -7.67
C PRO A 221 -5.31 -5.58 -8.19
N PRO A 222 -6.33 -5.67 -7.30
CA PRO A 222 -7.71 -5.94 -7.69
C PRO A 222 -8.19 -4.94 -8.75
N LYS A 223 -8.50 -5.46 -9.94
CA LYS A 223 -9.05 -4.67 -11.04
C LYS A 223 -10.43 -5.20 -11.43
N PHE A 224 -11.42 -4.33 -11.41
CA PHE A 224 -12.80 -4.63 -11.78
C PHE A 224 -13.13 -4.02 -13.13
N LEU A 225 -13.54 -4.85 -14.08
CA LEU A 225 -14.09 -4.43 -15.36
C LEU A 225 -15.61 -4.36 -15.24
N ILE A 226 -16.18 -3.17 -15.40
CA ILE A 226 -17.62 -2.91 -15.28
C ILE A 226 -18.17 -2.50 -16.64
N PHE A 227 -19.18 -3.22 -17.11
CA PHE A 227 -19.85 -2.95 -18.38
C PHE A 227 -21.03 -2.00 -18.15
N ILE A 228 -21.01 -0.87 -18.85
CA ILE A 228 -21.97 0.22 -18.71
C ILE A 228 -22.55 0.61 -20.07
N ASN A 229 -23.56 1.48 -20.07
CA ASN A 229 -24.11 2.01 -21.32
C ASN A 229 -23.32 3.18 -21.89
N LYS A 230 -22.86 4.12 -21.05
CA LYS A 230 -22.13 5.33 -21.49
C LYS A 230 -21.08 5.74 -20.46
N LYS A 231 -19.79 5.71 -20.82
CA LYS A 231 -18.66 6.11 -19.94
C LYS A 231 -18.78 7.52 -19.43
N ARG A 232 -19.24 8.45 -20.28
CA ARG A 232 -19.42 9.87 -19.89
C ARG A 232 -20.41 10.08 -18.73
N LEU A 233 -21.26 9.09 -18.42
CA LEU A 233 -22.20 9.17 -17.30
C LEU A 233 -21.59 8.64 -15.99
N MET A 234 -20.47 7.91 -16.04
CA MET A 234 -19.75 7.44 -14.86
C MET A 234 -18.89 8.56 -14.30
N HIS A 235 -19.45 9.33 -13.36
CA HIS A 235 -18.72 10.37 -12.66
C HIS A 235 -17.87 9.79 -11.52
N PHE A 236 -16.72 10.42 -11.22
CA PHE A 236 -15.77 9.94 -10.20
C PHE A 236 -16.43 9.72 -8.82
N SER A 237 -17.47 10.50 -8.48
CA SER A 237 -18.19 10.35 -7.22
C SER A 237 -18.96 9.03 -7.14
N TYR A 238 -19.52 8.57 -8.26
CA TYR A 238 -20.24 7.30 -8.32
C TYR A 238 -19.27 6.11 -8.39
N GLU A 239 -18.14 6.27 -9.08
CA GLU A 239 -17.03 5.30 -9.04
C GLU A 239 -16.53 5.10 -7.60
N ARG A 240 -16.24 6.19 -6.87
CA ARG A 240 -15.84 6.11 -5.45
C ARG A 240 -16.93 5.50 -4.56
N TYR A 241 -18.20 5.77 -4.87
CA TYR A 241 -19.30 5.12 -4.16
C TYR A 241 -19.27 3.60 -4.36
N LEU A 242 -19.13 3.11 -5.59
CA LEU A 242 -18.98 1.68 -5.87
C LEU A 242 -17.73 1.09 -5.22
N GLU A 243 -16.60 1.79 -5.24
CA GLU A 243 -15.39 1.39 -4.53
C GLU A 243 -15.66 1.16 -3.05
N ASN A 244 -16.32 2.13 -2.39
CA ASN A 244 -16.64 2.05 -0.98
C ASN A 244 -17.59 0.89 -0.66
N GLN A 245 -18.56 0.60 -1.54
CA GLN A 245 -19.43 -0.58 -1.38
C GLN A 245 -18.61 -1.87 -1.43
N ILE A 246 -17.73 -2.04 -2.41
CA ILE A 246 -16.85 -3.22 -2.50
C ILE A 246 -15.96 -3.33 -1.25
N ARG A 247 -15.39 -2.20 -0.78
CA ARG A 247 -14.56 -2.17 0.43
C ARG A 247 -15.34 -2.51 1.70
N GLN A 248 -16.60 -2.13 1.82
CA GLN A 248 -17.42 -2.49 2.98
C GLN A 248 -17.61 -4.00 3.12
N TYR A 249 -17.75 -4.71 1.99
CA TYR A 249 -17.93 -6.16 1.97
C TYR A 249 -16.64 -6.96 2.15
N PHE A 250 -15.52 -6.48 1.58
CA PHE A 250 -14.26 -7.25 1.51
C PHE A 250 -13.06 -6.61 2.22
N GLY A 251 -13.22 -5.43 2.79
CA GLY A 251 -12.16 -4.63 3.41
C GLY A 251 -11.23 -3.99 2.37
N PHE A 252 -10.47 -4.82 1.63
CA PHE A 252 -9.35 -4.41 0.77
C PHE A 252 -8.41 -3.38 1.45
N GLU A 253 -8.27 -3.49 2.77
CA GLU A 253 -7.40 -2.61 3.54
C GLU A 253 -5.95 -2.78 3.08
N GLY A 254 -5.26 -1.66 2.90
CA GLY A 254 -3.90 -1.58 2.36
C GLY A 254 -3.79 -1.76 0.86
N VAL A 255 -4.88 -1.98 0.12
CA VAL A 255 -4.82 -2.28 -1.31
C VAL A 255 -5.63 -1.26 -2.13
N PRO A 256 -5.03 -0.66 -3.18
CA PRO A 256 -5.79 0.14 -4.14
C PRO A 256 -6.68 -0.77 -4.99
N ILE A 257 -7.92 -0.32 -5.23
CA ILE A 257 -8.84 -0.94 -6.17
C ILE A 257 -8.75 -0.16 -7.49
N ARG A 258 -8.77 -0.86 -8.62
CA ARG A 258 -8.83 -0.23 -9.95
C ARG A 258 -10.14 -0.58 -10.65
N PHE A 259 -10.80 0.41 -11.22
CA PHE A 259 -11.93 0.18 -12.13
C PHE A 259 -11.51 0.41 -13.58
N GLU A 260 -12.07 -0.41 -14.46
CA GLU A 260 -12.14 -0.15 -15.90
C GLU A 260 -13.60 -0.19 -16.30
N PHE A 261 -14.08 0.87 -16.95
CA PHE A 261 -15.44 0.93 -17.45
C PHE A 261 -15.44 0.74 -18.97
N ARG A 262 -16.31 -0.14 -19.48
CA ARG A 262 -16.47 -0.41 -20.91
C ARG A 262 -17.92 -0.20 -21.36
N GLU A 263 -18.14 0.40 -22.52
CA GLU A 263 -19.50 0.51 -23.07
C GLU A 263 -19.89 -0.83 -23.69
N LYS A 264 -21.13 -1.26 -23.47
CA LYS A 264 -21.63 -2.53 -24.05
C LYS A 264 -21.71 -2.39 -25.57
N GLY A 265 -20.89 -3.16 -26.29
CA GLY A 265 -20.77 -3.11 -27.75
C GLY A 265 -19.36 -2.77 -28.25
N ASP A 266 -18.47 -2.33 -27.35
CA ASP A 266 -17.02 -2.16 -27.56
C ASP A 266 -16.20 -3.44 -27.27
#